data_AF-Q16H93-F1
#
_entry.id   AF-Q16H93-F1
#
_cell.length_a   1.000
_cell.length_b   1.000
_cell.length_c   1.000
_cell.angle_alpha   90.00
_cell.angle_beta   90.00
_cell.angle_gamma   90.00
#
_symmetry.space_group_name_H-M   'P 1'
#
loop_
_entity.id
_entity.type
_entity.pdbx_description
1 polymer ?
#
loop_
_entity_poly.entity_id
_entity_poly.type
_entity_poly.pdbx_seq_one_letter_code
_entity_poly.pdbx_strand_id
1 'polypeptide(L)'
;MEKIGGKQSNLSHLVDVSVAYSPVNSAGDLSSFKSLRSLDVSATLIWNWKIVGQITAQIPTLEELNLSNNRLVRPTDEEISSLVTKFHNLKKLILKKCALGSWPELVRLARMWPLLEGLSLEDNDLCLVTEESYEFALTQLSSLDLQNNHISGRESIHALGRLPALQELSLNANGIEEIVFPDCRHTEKTELFPKLQVLYLRENPIVNQCAAFNELDKLAALEHLTIDPDPRVSYEETVARVVGSIGGLKMFNRSAITEKLRRDSECDMWKMYAVQWAQVRTDAQQLKAFFKAHRMYPRVMERLGSPEQFLPDNRTVSNMLNLHLLNERTGETRQKKVPKRINLQTLENLIMKLFGPSEHPNPLQLSLLDRKRDVRIPLDNHGKSLDFYSVEDQDTIVF
;
A
#
# COMPACT_ATOMS: atom_id res chain seq x y z
N MET A 1 25.87 -0.94 -41.57
CA MET A 1 24.57 -1.42 -42.08
C MET A 1 24.67 -2.75 -42.82
N GLU A 2 25.72 -3.04 -43.61
CA GLU A 2 25.88 -4.33 -44.33
C GLU A 2 25.78 -5.59 -43.45
N LYS A 3 26.32 -5.57 -42.22
CA LYS A 3 26.22 -6.70 -41.27
C LYS A 3 24.78 -6.98 -40.78
N ILE A 4 23.91 -5.97 -40.78
CA ILE A 4 22.49 -6.11 -40.39
C ILE A 4 21.70 -6.59 -41.61
N GLY A 5 21.93 -5.99 -42.78
CA GLY A 5 21.31 -6.43 -44.04
C GLY A 5 21.62 -7.88 -44.40
N GLY A 6 22.87 -8.33 -44.21
CA GLY A 6 23.26 -9.73 -44.44
C GLY A 6 22.67 -10.73 -43.42
N LYS A 7 22.34 -10.28 -42.20
CA LYS A 7 21.61 -11.10 -41.21
C LYS A 7 20.11 -11.12 -41.50
N GLN A 8 19.54 -10.00 -41.92
CA GLN A 8 18.13 -9.87 -42.30
C GLN A 8 17.81 -10.59 -43.62
N SER A 9 18.77 -10.73 -44.52
CA SER A 9 18.60 -11.51 -45.76
C SER A 9 18.50 -13.02 -45.52
N ASN A 10 18.93 -13.51 -44.35
CA ASN A 10 18.77 -14.92 -43.98
C ASN A 10 17.54 -15.11 -43.09
N LEU A 11 16.38 -15.17 -43.74
CA LEU A 11 15.06 -15.29 -43.10
C LEU A 11 14.94 -16.51 -42.15
N SER A 12 15.73 -17.56 -42.38
CA SER A 12 15.65 -18.81 -41.61
C SER A 12 16.13 -18.68 -40.16
N HIS A 13 16.97 -17.67 -39.87
CA HIS A 13 17.49 -17.39 -38.54
C HIS A 13 16.77 -16.24 -37.82
N LEU A 14 15.81 -15.60 -38.47
CA LEU A 14 15.05 -14.51 -37.83
C LEU A 14 14.12 -15.09 -36.77
N VAL A 15 14.22 -14.53 -35.57
CA VAL A 15 13.45 -14.94 -34.37
C VAL A 15 12.31 -13.97 -34.10
N ASP A 16 12.50 -12.70 -34.43
CA ASP A 16 11.54 -11.61 -34.23
C ASP A 16 11.40 -10.84 -35.53
N VAL A 17 10.16 -10.72 -36.02
CA VAL A 17 9.84 -9.97 -37.25
C VAL A 17 8.68 -9.04 -36.96
N SER A 18 8.81 -7.78 -37.38
CA SER A 18 7.71 -6.83 -37.39
C SER A 18 7.49 -6.31 -38.80
N VAL A 19 6.24 -6.33 -39.22
CA VAL A 19 5.72 -5.67 -40.42
C VAL A 19 4.62 -4.68 -40.01
N ALA A 20 4.73 -4.11 -38.81
CA ALA A 20 3.74 -3.16 -38.32
C ALA A 20 3.58 -1.96 -39.25
N TYR A 21 2.37 -1.38 -39.28
CA TYR A 21 2.04 -0.21 -40.12
C TYR A 21 2.21 -0.45 -41.63
N SER A 22 2.13 -1.70 -42.08
CA SER A 22 2.23 -2.07 -43.49
C SER A 22 0.87 -2.54 -44.04
N PRO A 23 0.65 -2.51 -45.37
CA PRO A 23 -0.61 -2.91 -45.98
C PRO A 23 -0.80 -4.44 -46.06
N VAL A 24 -0.19 -5.21 -45.15
CA VAL A 24 -0.32 -6.68 -45.09
C VAL A 24 -1.77 -7.05 -44.81
N ASN A 25 -2.39 -7.82 -45.71
CA ASN A 25 -3.80 -8.22 -45.64
C ASN A 25 -4.01 -9.74 -45.79
N SER A 26 -2.93 -10.51 -45.92
CA SER A 26 -2.94 -11.96 -46.14
C SER A 26 -1.65 -12.58 -45.60
N ALA A 27 -1.62 -13.90 -45.43
CA ALA A 27 -0.47 -14.58 -44.83
C ALA A 27 0.79 -14.56 -45.72
N GLY A 28 0.64 -14.56 -47.04
CA GLY A 28 1.77 -14.73 -47.96
C GLY A 28 2.50 -16.06 -47.78
N ASP A 29 3.75 -16.13 -48.26
CA ASP A 29 4.66 -17.25 -48.03
C ASP A 29 5.59 -16.94 -46.86
N LEU A 30 5.42 -17.68 -45.77
CA LEU A 30 6.22 -17.59 -44.55
C LEU A 30 7.11 -18.82 -44.34
N SER A 31 7.16 -19.72 -45.33
CA SER A 31 7.87 -21.00 -45.23
C SER A 31 9.38 -20.85 -44.99
N SER A 32 9.96 -19.70 -45.36
CA SER A 32 11.37 -19.40 -45.16
C SER A 32 11.74 -19.08 -43.70
N PHE A 33 10.77 -18.75 -42.85
CA PHE A 33 10.97 -18.35 -41.45
C PHE A 33 10.96 -19.56 -40.51
N LYS A 34 12.07 -20.29 -40.44
CA LYS A 34 12.17 -21.55 -39.68
C LYS A 34 12.35 -21.39 -38.16
N SER A 35 12.84 -20.24 -37.72
CA SER A 35 13.18 -19.97 -36.31
C SER A 35 12.33 -18.86 -35.67
N LEU A 36 11.30 -18.39 -36.37
CA LEU A 36 10.49 -17.25 -35.98
C LEU A 36 9.63 -17.59 -34.76
N ARG A 37 9.75 -16.79 -33.70
CA ARG A 37 9.05 -16.95 -32.42
C ARG A 37 8.11 -15.80 -32.11
N SER A 38 8.48 -14.58 -32.51
CA SER A 38 7.64 -13.39 -32.36
C SER A 38 7.33 -12.76 -33.69
N LEU A 39 6.04 -12.50 -33.94
CA LEU A 39 5.57 -11.81 -35.13
C LEU A 39 4.69 -10.64 -34.74
N ASP A 40 5.05 -9.46 -35.25
CA ASP A 40 4.28 -8.24 -35.09
C ASP A 40 3.66 -7.82 -36.43
N VAL A 41 2.34 -7.96 -36.49
CA VAL A 41 1.46 -7.56 -37.60
C VAL A 41 0.47 -6.50 -37.13
N SER A 42 0.86 -5.69 -36.16
CA SER A 42 0.03 -4.60 -35.65
C SER A 42 -0.17 -3.47 -36.67
N ALA A 43 -1.33 -2.81 -36.61
CA ALA A 43 -1.71 -1.76 -37.55
C ALA A 43 -1.54 -2.19 -39.03
N THR A 44 -2.00 -3.41 -39.35
CA THR A 44 -2.03 -3.92 -40.72
C THR A 44 -3.48 -3.96 -41.23
N LEU A 45 -3.72 -4.66 -42.34
CA LEU A 45 -5.03 -4.85 -42.94
C LEU A 45 -5.57 -6.28 -42.67
N ILE A 46 -5.02 -6.97 -41.66
CA ILE A 46 -5.53 -8.28 -41.23
C ILE A 46 -6.85 -8.07 -40.51
N TRP A 47 -7.93 -8.65 -41.03
CA TRP A 47 -9.29 -8.35 -40.59
C TRP A 47 -10.07 -9.58 -40.09
N ASN A 48 -9.51 -10.78 -40.12
CA ASN A 48 -10.17 -11.98 -39.58
C ASN A 48 -9.17 -13.02 -39.04
N TRP A 49 -9.67 -13.91 -38.18
CA TRP A 49 -8.89 -14.97 -37.56
C TRP A 49 -8.47 -16.09 -38.53
N LYS A 50 -9.10 -16.23 -39.70
CA LYS A 50 -8.68 -17.21 -40.71
C LYS A 50 -7.32 -16.85 -41.29
N ILE A 51 -7.09 -15.58 -41.62
CA ILE A 51 -5.79 -15.08 -42.08
C ILE A 51 -4.74 -15.31 -40.99
N VAL A 52 -5.07 -14.97 -39.74
CA VAL A 52 -4.16 -15.21 -38.62
C VAL A 52 -3.82 -16.70 -38.50
N GLY A 53 -4.80 -17.60 -38.58
CA GLY A 53 -4.56 -19.04 -38.56
C GLY A 53 -3.73 -19.53 -39.75
N GLN A 54 -3.81 -18.90 -40.92
CA GLN A 54 -2.94 -19.22 -42.07
C GLN A 54 -1.49 -18.80 -41.82
N ILE A 55 -1.26 -17.70 -41.09
CA ILE A 55 0.06 -17.25 -40.67
C ILE A 55 0.66 -18.25 -39.68
N THR A 56 -0.06 -18.56 -38.60
CA THR A 56 0.46 -19.43 -37.54
C THR A 56 0.66 -20.87 -38.00
N ALA A 57 -0.16 -21.36 -38.93
CA ALA A 57 0.03 -22.69 -39.53
C ALA A 57 1.34 -22.84 -40.32
N GLN A 58 1.87 -21.74 -40.88
CA GLN A 58 3.15 -21.75 -41.60
C GLN A 58 4.36 -21.64 -40.66
N ILE A 59 4.16 -21.11 -39.44
CA ILE A 59 5.19 -20.84 -38.45
C ILE A 59 4.88 -21.63 -37.17
N PRO A 60 5.14 -22.95 -37.16
CA PRO A 60 4.84 -23.77 -35.99
C PRO A 60 5.68 -23.36 -34.75
N THR A 61 6.76 -22.61 -34.90
CA THR A 61 7.59 -22.13 -33.78
C THR A 61 7.08 -20.83 -33.15
N LEU A 62 5.98 -20.26 -33.65
CA LEU A 62 5.48 -18.96 -33.20
C LEU A 62 4.90 -19.04 -31.78
N GLU A 63 5.47 -18.26 -30.86
CA GLU A 63 5.10 -18.21 -29.45
C GLU A 63 4.45 -16.87 -29.07
N GLU A 64 4.78 -15.78 -29.78
CA GLU A 64 4.26 -14.43 -29.53
C GLU A 64 3.70 -13.81 -30.81
N LEU A 65 2.50 -13.24 -30.70
CA LEU A 65 1.83 -12.59 -31.82
C LEU A 65 1.23 -11.26 -31.39
N ASN A 66 1.59 -10.20 -32.10
CA ASN A 66 0.99 -8.88 -31.93
C ASN A 66 0.04 -8.56 -33.08
N LEU A 67 -1.24 -8.40 -32.76
CA LEU A 67 -2.34 -8.06 -33.66
C LEU A 67 -2.95 -6.69 -33.33
N SER A 68 -2.29 -5.89 -32.49
CA SER A 68 -2.81 -4.60 -32.04
C SER A 68 -3.22 -3.68 -33.21
N ASN A 69 -4.21 -2.83 -33.01
CA ASN A 69 -4.75 -1.91 -34.02
C ASN A 69 -5.31 -2.58 -35.29
N ASN A 70 -5.64 -3.87 -35.23
CA ASN A 70 -6.44 -4.54 -36.26
C ASN A 70 -7.87 -4.74 -35.77
N ARG A 71 -8.86 -4.60 -36.66
CA ARG A 71 -10.28 -4.84 -36.38
C ARG A 71 -10.69 -6.21 -36.90
N LEU A 72 -10.51 -7.23 -36.07
CA LEU A 72 -10.81 -8.62 -36.43
C LEU A 72 -12.31 -8.88 -36.35
N VAL A 73 -12.88 -9.45 -37.41
CA VAL A 73 -14.26 -9.94 -37.43
C VAL A 73 -14.39 -11.12 -36.46
N ARG A 74 -15.51 -11.14 -35.73
CA ARG A 74 -15.85 -12.21 -34.79
C ARG A 74 -16.05 -13.53 -35.56
N PRO A 75 -15.31 -14.60 -35.20
CA PRO A 75 -15.44 -15.89 -35.86
C PRO A 75 -16.66 -16.66 -35.35
N THR A 76 -17.19 -17.60 -36.14
CA THR A 76 -18.21 -18.54 -35.65
C THR A 76 -17.61 -19.60 -34.72
N ASP A 77 -18.43 -20.36 -34.00
CA ASP A 77 -17.94 -21.43 -33.13
C ASP A 77 -17.28 -22.59 -33.92
N GLU A 78 -17.74 -22.84 -35.15
CA GLU A 78 -17.10 -23.79 -36.06
C GLU A 78 -15.71 -23.29 -36.49
N GLU A 79 -15.59 -21.99 -36.74
CA GLU A 79 -14.30 -21.37 -37.08
C GLU A 79 -13.33 -21.46 -35.90
N ILE A 80 -13.77 -21.13 -34.68
CA ILE A 80 -12.96 -21.30 -33.46
C ILE A 80 -12.46 -22.74 -33.33
N SER A 81 -13.37 -23.71 -33.49
CA SER A 81 -13.05 -25.13 -33.38
C SER A 81 -12.02 -25.58 -34.44
N SER A 82 -12.12 -25.03 -35.66
CA SER A 82 -11.16 -25.32 -36.74
C SER A 82 -9.79 -24.65 -36.55
N LEU A 83 -9.76 -23.56 -35.80
CA LEU A 83 -8.57 -22.71 -35.62
C LEU A 83 -7.72 -23.12 -34.43
N VAL A 84 -8.28 -23.80 -33.43
CA VAL A 84 -7.56 -24.18 -32.20
C VAL A 84 -6.25 -24.93 -32.47
N THR A 85 -6.25 -25.81 -33.47
CA THR A 85 -5.06 -26.60 -33.85
C THR A 85 -3.97 -25.75 -34.49
N LYS A 86 -4.30 -24.56 -35.02
CA LYS A 86 -3.35 -23.65 -35.67
C LYS A 86 -2.64 -22.73 -34.68
N PHE A 87 -3.13 -22.63 -33.45
CA PHE A 87 -2.63 -21.72 -32.41
C PHE A 87 -1.98 -22.47 -31.24
N HIS A 88 -1.71 -23.77 -31.39
CA HIS A 88 -1.30 -24.64 -30.28
C HIS A 88 0.03 -24.27 -29.62
N ASN A 89 0.92 -23.52 -30.27
CA ASN A 89 2.20 -23.06 -29.69
C ASN A 89 2.18 -21.60 -29.22
N LEU A 90 1.06 -20.89 -29.42
CA LEU A 90 0.95 -19.49 -29.06
C LEU A 90 0.86 -19.35 -27.53
N LYS A 91 1.82 -18.63 -26.95
CA LYS A 91 1.92 -18.37 -25.51
C LYS A 91 1.59 -16.93 -25.16
N LYS A 92 1.84 -15.99 -26.06
CA LYS A 92 1.60 -14.56 -25.84
C LYS A 92 0.83 -13.94 -26.98
N LEU A 93 -0.19 -13.16 -26.63
CA LEU A 93 -1.05 -12.51 -27.59
C LEU A 93 -1.29 -11.06 -27.17
N ILE A 94 -1.04 -10.14 -28.10
CA ILE A 94 -1.17 -8.70 -27.88
C ILE A 94 -2.29 -8.19 -28.81
N LEU A 95 -3.38 -7.71 -28.21
CA LEU A 95 -4.61 -7.26 -28.88
C LEU A 95 -4.98 -5.84 -28.44
N LYS A 96 -4.02 -4.92 -28.44
CA LYS A 96 -4.28 -3.53 -28.04
C LYS A 96 -5.12 -2.81 -29.09
N LYS A 97 -6.10 -2.00 -28.70
CA LYS A 97 -6.90 -1.21 -29.66
C LYS A 97 -7.57 -2.04 -30.75
N CYS A 98 -8.06 -3.23 -30.38
CA CYS A 98 -8.73 -4.15 -31.30
C CYS A 98 -10.26 -4.05 -31.27
N ALA A 99 -10.81 -3.17 -30.43
CA ALA A 99 -12.26 -2.95 -30.27
C ALA A 99 -13.03 -4.23 -29.91
N LEU A 100 -12.49 -5.01 -28.97
CA LEU A 100 -13.10 -6.27 -28.53
C LEU A 100 -14.41 -6.04 -27.76
N GLY A 101 -14.45 -5.04 -26.86
CA GLY A 101 -15.64 -4.50 -26.19
C GLY A 101 -16.47 -5.45 -25.31
N SER A 102 -16.15 -6.75 -25.25
CA SER A 102 -16.91 -7.75 -24.51
C SER A 102 -16.00 -8.83 -23.94
N TRP A 103 -15.97 -8.96 -22.61
CA TRP A 103 -15.21 -10.00 -21.92
C TRP A 103 -15.71 -11.42 -22.21
N PRO A 104 -17.04 -11.72 -22.18
CA PRO A 104 -17.51 -13.06 -22.56
C PRO A 104 -17.10 -13.47 -23.97
N GLU A 105 -17.11 -12.52 -24.91
CA GLU A 105 -16.66 -12.77 -26.28
C GLU A 105 -15.16 -13.06 -26.32
N LEU A 106 -14.34 -12.33 -25.56
CA LEU A 106 -12.92 -12.64 -25.41
C LEU A 106 -12.70 -14.05 -24.87
N VAL A 107 -13.42 -14.47 -23.84
CA VAL A 107 -13.32 -15.82 -23.28
C VAL A 107 -13.73 -16.87 -24.32
N ARG A 108 -14.76 -16.60 -25.12
CA ARG A 108 -15.15 -17.44 -26.27
C ARG A 108 -14.01 -17.58 -27.29
N LEU A 109 -13.41 -16.47 -27.70
CA LEU A 109 -12.24 -16.45 -28.59
C LEU A 109 -11.05 -17.21 -28.00
N ALA A 110 -10.90 -17.14 -26.67
CA ALA A 110 -9.77 -17.73 -25.98
C ALA A 110 -9.69 -19.25 -26.02
N ARG A 111 -10.77 -19.90 -26.43
CA ARG A 111 -10.78 -21.32 -26.78
C ARG A 111 -9.85 -21.66 -27.95
N MET A 112 -9.47 -20.68 -28.77
CA MET A 112 -8.51 -20.87 -29.86
C MET A 112 -7.07 -21.02 -29.35
N TRP A 113 -6.71 -20.48 -28.18
CA TRP A 113 -5.34 -20.43 -27.67
C TRP A 113 -5.19 -21.13 -26.31
N PRO A 114 -5.27 -22.48 -26.27
CA PRO A 114 -5.34 -23.24 -25.02
C PRO A 114 -4.08 -23.15 -24.15
N LEU A 115 -2.92 -22.82 -24.73
CA LEU A 115 -1.63 -22.69 -24.03
C LEU A 115 -1.24 -21.24 -23.77
N LEU A 116 -2.17 -20.28 -23.88
CA LEU A 116 -1.86 -18.87 -23.70
C LEU A 116 -1.48 -18.57 -22.23
N GLU A 117 -0.28 -18.02 -22.06
CA GLU A 117 0.29 -17.63 -20.78
C GLU A 117 0.23 -16.11 -20.56
N GLY A 118 0.25 -15.31 -21.64
CA GLY A 118 0.25 -13.84 -21.58
C GLY A 118 -0.75 -13.21 -22.55
N LEU A 119 -1.55 -12.27 -22.06
CA LEU A 119 -2.57 -11.58 -22.83
C LEU A 119 -2.55 -10.08 -22.54
N SER A 120 -2.42 -9.26 -23.57
CA SER A 120 -2.53 -7.80 -23.45
C SER A 120 -3.74 -7.28 -24.24
N LEU A 121 -4.59 -6.56 -23.54
CA LEU A 121 -5.89 -6.04 -23.98
C LEU A 121 -6.01 -4.54 -23.71
N GLU A 122 -4.88 -3.84 -23.71
CA GLU A 122 -4.85 -2.40 -23.50
C GLU A 122 -5.80 -1.68 -24.47
N ASP A 123 -6.60 -0.74 -23.97
CA ASP A 123 -7.42 0.16 -24.79
C ASP A 123 -8.43 -0.61 -25.68
N ASN A 124 -9.32 -1.37 -25.05
CA ASN A 124 -10.38 -2.16 -25.71
C ASN A 124 -11.80 -1.88 -25.21
N ASP A 125 -11.98 -0.78 -24.44
CA ASP A 125 -13.25 -0.36 -23.86
C ASP A 125 -13.95 -1.46 -23.03
N LEU A 126 -13.17 -2.29 -22.32
CA LEU A 126 -13.72 -3.36 -21.47
C LEU A 126 -14.27 -2.77 -20.16
N CYS A 127 -15.56 -2.98 -19.88
CA CYS A 127 -16.20 -2.47 -18.65
C CYS A 127 -16.54 -3.56 -17.63
N LEU A 128 -16.99 -4.73 -18.10
CA LEU A 128 -17.50 -5.81 -17.26
C LEU A 128 -16.75 -7.11 -17.53
N VAL A 129 -16.23 -7.72 -16.47
CA VAL A 129 -15.60 -9.04 -16.48
C VAL A 129 -16.55 -10.00 -15.76
N THR A 130 -16.80 -11.16 -16.36
CA THR A 130 -17.65 -12.21 -15.78
C THR A 130 -16.84 -13.49 -15.58
N GLU A 131 -17.22 -14.30 -14.59
CA GLU A 131 -16.51 -15.53 -14.17
C GLU A 131 -16.74 -16.75 -15.09
N GLU A 132 -17.48 -16.58 -16.18
CA GLU A 132 -17.97 -17.72 -16.96
C GLU A 132 -16.86 -18.36 -17.80
N SER A 133 -16.79 -19.70 -17.76
CA SER A 133 -16.03 -20.53 -18.71
C SER A 133 -14.51 -20.47 -18.66
N TYR A 134 -13.89 -19.99 -17.57
CA TYR A 134 -12.42 -20.06 -17.40
C TYR A 134 -11.86 -21.48 -17.34
N GLU A 135 -12.68 -22.48 -17.01
CA GLU A 135 -12.26 -23.88 -17.06
C GLU A 135 -12.02 -24.38 -18.51
N PHE A 136 -12.61 -23.70 -19.49
CA PHE A 136 -12.50 -24.04 -20.91
C PHE A 136 -11.55 -23.11 -21.69
N ALA A 137 -11.11 -22.00 -21.08
CA ALA A 137 -10.21 -21.02 -21.69
C ALA A 137 -9.45 -20.21 -20.63
N LEU A 138 -8.23 -19.75 -20.94
CA LEU A 138 -7.39 -18.94 -20.04
C LEU A 138 -6.88 -19.66 -18.77
N THR A 139 -6.94 -20.99 -18.71
CA THR A 139 -6.49 -21.78 -17.54
C THR A 139 -4.99 -21.64 -17.24
N GLN A 140 -4.16 -21.37 -18.26
CA GLN A 140 -2.72 -21.16 -18.16
C GLN A 140 -2.32 -19.68 -18.09
N LEU A 141 -3.30 -18.76 -18.13
CA LEU A 141 -3.03 -17.34 -18.21
C LEU A 141 -2.34 -16.86 -16.92
N SER A 142 -1.10 -16.43 -17.05
CA SER A 142 -0.22 -16.01 -15.97
C SER A 142 0.01 -14.51 -15.94
N SER A 143 -0.05 -13.84 -17.09
CA SER A 143 0.12 -12.38 -17.21
C SER A 143 -1.04 -11.79 -18.00
N LEU A 144 -1.72 -10.81 -17.41
CA LEU A 144 -2.87 -10.15 -18.00
C LEU A 144 -2.71 -8.63 -17.89
N ASP A 145 -2.70 -7.98 -19.04
CA ASP A 145 -2.61 -6.53 -19.16
C ASP A 145 -3.95 -5.96 -19.65
N LEU A 146 -4.63 -5.22 -18.76
CA LEU A 146 -5.94 -4.59 -18.98
C LEU A 146 -5.86 -3.08 -18.88
N GLN A 147 -4.68 -2.48 -19.11
CA GLN A 147 -4.49 -1.03 -19.04
C GLN A 147 -5.49 -0.25 -19.91
N ASN A 148 -5.84 0.97 -19.51
CA ASN A 148 -6.68 1.87 -20.31
C ASN A 148 -8.03 1.22 -20.71
N ASN A 149 -8.71 0.59 -19.76
CA ASN A 149 -10.06 0.08 -19.93
C ASN A 149 -10.98 0.74 -18.88
N HIS A 150 -12.13 0.14 -18.57
CA HIS A 150 -13.11 0.65 -17.62
C HIS A 150 -13.49 -0.40 -16.57
N ILE A 151 -12.52 -1.23 -16.16
CA ILE A 151 -12.70 -2.32 -15.21
C ILE A 151 -12.56 -1.77 -13.79
N SER A 152 -13.57 -1.03 -13.34
CA SER A 152 -13.60 -0.39 -12.01
C SER A 152 -14.47 -1.12 -10.99
N GLY A 153 -15.42 -1.95 -11.44
CA GLY A 153 -16.38 -2.63 -10.58
C GLY A 153 -15.79 -3.77 -9.77
N ARG A 154 -16.20 -3.88 -8.50
CA ARG A 154 -15.77 -4.96 -7.58
C ARG A 154 -16.02 -6.36 -8.15
N GLU A 155 -17.16 -6.57 -8.78
CA GLU A 155 -17.56 -7.86 -9.34
C GLU A 155 -16.59 -8.29 -10.44
N SER A 156 -16.17 -7.33 -11.28
CA SER A 156 -15.16 -7.58 -12.32
C SER A 156 -13.79 -7.93 -11.73
N ILE A 157 -13.36 -7.22 -10.68
CA ILE A 157 -12.09 -7.52 -9.98
C ILE A 157 -12.15 -8.91 -9.34
N HIS A 158 -13.28 -9.28 -8.71
CA HIS A 158 -13.47 -10.62 -8.14
C HIS A 158 -13.44 -11.68 -9.23
N ALA A 159 -14.05 -11.40 -10.38
CA ALA A 159 -14.06 -12.30 -11.51
C ALA A 159 -12.65 -12.56 -12.05
N LEU A 160 -11.82 -11.51 -12.19
CA LEU A 160 -10.40 -11.67 -12.52
C LEU A 160 -9.66 -12.50 -11.46
N GLY A 161 -10.07 -12.38 -10.20
CA GLY A 161 -9.52 -13.14 -9.07
C GLY A 161 -9.75 -14.64 -9.13
N ARG A 162 -10.65 -15.13 -9.99
CA ARG A 162 -10.86 -16.56 -10.19
C ARG A 162 -9.91 -17.20 -11.20
N LEU A 163 -9.09 -16.41 -11.90
CA LEU A 163 -8.11 -16.94 -12.84
C LEU A 163 -7.05 -17.75 -12.07
N PRO A 164 -6.91 -19.07 -12.31
CA PRO A 164 -6.20 -19.97 -11.40
C PRO A 164 -4.67 -19.87 -11.49
N ALA A 165 -4.15 -19.38 -12.62
CA ALA A 165 -2.72 -19.29 -12.90
C ALA A 165 -2.17 -17.85 -12.87
N LEU A 166 -3.04 -16.85 -12.65
CA LEU A 166 -2.69 -15.44 -12.80
C LEU A 166 -1.67 -15.00 -11.74
N GLN A 167 -0.53 -14.50 -12.22
CA GLN A 167 0.62 -14.05 -11.43
C GLN A 167 0.89 -12.56 -11.59
N GLU A 168 0.63 -12.00 -12.77
CA GLU A 168 0.82 -10.60 -13.07
C GLU A 168 -0.47 -10.00 -13.64
N LEU A 169 -0.92 -8.90 -13.04
CA LEU A 169 -2.13 -8.19 -13.46
C LEU A 169 -1.85 -6.70 -13.56
N SER A 170 -2.11 -6.12 -14.73
CA SER A 170 -2.11 -4.68 -14.93
C SER A 170 -3.53 -4.15 -15.06
N LEU A 171 -3.91 -3.28 -14.13
CA LEU A 171 -5.18 -2.56 -14.10
C LEU A 171 -4.94 -1.04 -14.13
N ASN A 172 -3.82 -0.57 -14.70
CA ASN A 172 -3.58 0.87 -14.75
C ASN A 172 -4.68 1.57 -15.55
N ALA A 173 -5.02 2.81 -15.17
CA ALA A 173 -5.98 3.64 -15.89
C ALA A 173 -7.32 2.93 -16.15
N ASN A 174 -7.92 2.33 -15.12
CA ASN A 174 -9.22 1.65 -15.19
C ASN A 174 -10.34 2.38 -14.42
N GLY A 175 -10.03 3.52 -13.77
CA GLY A 175 -11.01 4.28 -12.98
C GLY A 175 -11.39 3.59 -11.67
N ILE A 176 -10.50 2.79 -11.09
CA ILE A 176 -10.74 2.10 -9.81
C ILE A 176 -10.68 3.12 -8.65
N GLU A 177 -11.80 3.31 -7.96
CA GLU A 177 -11.90 4.19 -6.79
C GLU A 177 -11.68 3.45 -5.46
N GLU A 178 -12.04 2.16 -5.42
CA GLU A 178 -11.99 1.33 -4.22
C GLU A 178 -11.58 -0.11 -4.58
N ILE A 179 -10.78 -0.73 -3.71
CA ILE A 179 -10.42 -2.15 -3.80
C ILE A 179 -10.98 -2.83 -2.57
N VAL A 180 -11.90 -3.77 -2.77
CA VAL A 180 -12.54 -4.53 -1.68
C VAL A 180 -12.62 -5.98 -2.10
N PHE A 181 -12.18 -6.88 -1.23
CA PHE A 181 -12.33 -8.32 -1.40
C PHE A 181 -13.36 -8.87 -0.40
N PRO A 182 -13.90 -10.08 -0.62
CA PRO A 182 -14.74 -10.76 0.36
C PRO A 182 -14.12 -10.75 1.76
N ASP A 183 -14.99 -10.67 2.77
CA ASP A 183 -14.56 -10.60 4.16
C ASP A 183 -13.97 -11.92 4.64
N CYS A 184 -12.80 -11.83 5.28
CA CYS A 184 -12.15 -12.96 5.96
C CYS A 184 -11.55 -12.49 7.30
N ARG A 185 -11.15 -13.42 8.17
CA ARG A 185 -10.49 -13.05 9.44
C ARG A 185 -9.16 -12.36 9.15
N HIS A 186 -8.69 -11.53 10.08
CA HIS A 186 -7.42 -10.81 9.93
C HIS A 186 -6.20 -11.74 9.80
N THR A 187 -6.31 -12.99 10.29
CA THR A 187 -5.30 -14.04 10.16
C THR A 187 -5.37 -14.81 8.85
N GLU A 188 -6.49 -14.75 8.13
CA GLU A 188 -6.77 -15.52 6.91
C GLU A 188 -6.51 -14.69 5.65
N LYS A 189 -6.21 -15.33 4.53
CA LYS A 189 -6.08 -14.68 3.22
C LYS A 189 -7.35 -14.96 2.39
N THR A 190 -7.60 -14.15 1.36
CA THR A 190 -8.72 -14.41 0.43
C THR A 190 -8.38 -15.58 -0.51
N GLU A 191 -9.40 -16.28 -0.98
CA GLU A 191 -9.26 -17.34 -1.99
C GLU A 191 -9.08 -16.77 -3.41
N LEU A 192 -9.42 -15.50 -3.61
CA LEU A 192 -9.21 -14.80 -4.86
C LEU A 192 -7.72 -14.56 -5.11
N PHE A 193 -7.32 -14.59 -6.39
CA PHE A 193 -5.96 -14.33 -6.83
C PHE A 193 -4.91 -15.22 -6.12
N PRO A 194 -5.05 -16.55 -6.17
CA PRO A 194 -4.23 -17.46 -5.36
C PRO A 194 -2.74 -17.39 -5.68
N LYS A 195 -2.37 -16.95 -6.89
CA LYS A 195 -0.98 -16.87 -7.37
C LYS A 195 -0.52 -15.44 -7.72
N LEU A 196 -1.34 -14.42 -7.51
CA LEU A 196 -1.03 -13.07 -7.96
C LEU A 196 0.15 -12.49 -7.17
N GLN A 197 1.25 -12.23 -7.86
CA GLN A 197 2.49 -11.70 -7.32
C GLN A 197 2.70 -10.23 -7.67
N VAL A 198 2.27 -9.80 -8.85
CA VAL A 198 2.53 -8.47 -9.38
C VAL A 198 1.22 -7.78 -9.74
N LEU A 199 1.00 -6.60 -9.16
CA LEU A 199 -0.19 -5.79 -9.40
C LEU A 199 0.18 -4.35 -9.74
N TYR A 200 -0.32 -3.86 -10.89
CA TYR A 200 -0.18 -2.46 -11.30
C TYR A 200 -1.54 -1.76 -11.27
N LEU A 201 -1.60 -0.63 -10.55
CA LEU A 201 -2.79 0.16 -10.28
C LEU A 201 -2.56 1.66 -10.51
N ARG A 202 -1.54 2.06 -11.29
CA ARG A 202 -1.32 3.47 -11.64
C ARG A 202 -2.52 4.07 -12.34
N GLU A 203 -2.65 5.38 -12.27
CA GLU A 203 -3.67 6.17 -12.94
C GLU A 203 -5.10 5.74 -12.55
N ASN A 204 -5.26 5.26 -11.31
CA ASN A 204 -6.57 4.97 -10.71
C ASN A 204 -6.86 5.93 -9.54
N PRO A 205 -8.07 6.52 -9.46
CA PRO A 205 -8.45 7.49 -8.44
C PRO A 205 -8.80 6.83 -7.09
N ILE A 206 -7.90 6.02 -6.53
CA ILE A 206 -8.13 5.30 -5.26
C ILE A 206 -8.22 6.31 -4.10
N VAL A 207 -9.42 6.51 -3.57
CA VAL A 207 -9.73 7.60 -2.62
C VAL A 207 -9.11 7.36 -1.24
N ASN A 208 -9.15 6.11 -0.77
CA ASN A 208 -8.64 5.69 0.54
C ASN A 208 -7.57 4.61 0.40
N GLN A 209 -6.32 5.05 0.21
CA GLN A 209 -5.19 4.13 0.03
C GLN A 209 -4.92 3.26 1.26
N CYS A 210 -5.14 3.76 2.48
CA CYS A 210 -4.94 2.96 3.70
C CYS A 210 -5.90 1.76 3.75
N ALA A 211 -7.18 1.97 3.38
CA ALA A 211 -8.15 0.88 3.27
C ALA A 211 -7.76 -0.09 2.14
N ALA A 212 -7.35 0.43 0.98
CA ALA A 212 -6.90 -0.39 -0.13
C ALA A 212 -5.68 -1.25 0.26
N PHE A 213 -4.70 -0.72 1.00
CA PHE A 213 -3.55 -1.50 1.46
C PHE A 213 -3.96 -2.62 2.43
N ASN A 214 -4.90 -2.35 3.34
CA ASN A 214 -5.45 -3.38 4.22
C ASN A 214 -6.17 -4.50 3.44
N GLU A 215 -6.89 -4.14 2.38
CA GLU A 215 -7.55 -5.10 1.48
C GLU A 215 -6.53 -5.89 0.64
N LEU A 216 -5.49 -5.24 0.11
CA LEU A 216 -4.42 -5.89 -0.64
C LEU A 216 -3.60 -6.87 0.21
N ASP A 217 -3.49 -6.67 1.53
CA ASP A 217 -2.91 -7.69 2.42
C ASP A 217 -3.73 -8.99 2.41
N LYS A 218 -5.03 -9.00 2.05
CA LYS A 218 -5.77 -10.25 1.92
C LYS A 218 -5.18 -11.19 0.86
N LEU A 219 -4.43 -10.68 -0.12
CA LEU A 219 -3.79 -11.47 -1.17
C LEU A 219 -2.63 -12.30 -0.61
N ALA A 220 -2.64 -13.61 -0.87
CA ALA A 220 -1.70 -14.54 -0.28
C ALA A 220 -0.27 -14.43 -0.85
N ALA A 221 -0.15 -14.08 -2.12
CA ALA A 221 1.11 -14.14 -2.88
C ALA A 221 1.61 -12.76 -3.37
N LEU A 222 0.96 -11.65 -2.98
CA LEU A 222 1.32 -10.33 -3.50
C LEU A 222 2.71 -9.90 -3.01
N GLU A 223 3.60 -9.68 -3.98
CA GLU A 223 5.01 -9.33 -3.74
C GLU A 223 5.39 -7.97 -4.35
N HIS A 224 4.75 -7.57 -5.46
CA HIS A 224 5.06 -6.34 -6.18
C HIS A 224 3.80 -5.51 -6.38
N LEU A 225 3.85 -4.26 -5.93
CA LEU A 225 2.75 -3.32 -6.07
C LEU A 225 3.26 -2.03 -6.72
N THR A 226 2.52 -1.57 -7.73
CA THR A 226 2.70 -0.24 -8.31
C THR A 226 1.40 0.52 -8.21
N ILE A 227 1.41 1.69 -7.59
CA ILE A 227 0.26 2.56 -7.38
C ILE A 227 0.78 4.00 -7.27
N ASP A 228 0.01 4.97 -7.75
CA ASP A 228 0.40 6.37 -7.58
C ASP A 228 0.28 6.78 -6.11
N PRO A 229 1.27 7.48 -5.55
CA PRO A 229 1.20 7.94 -4.18
C PRO A 229 0.06 8.95 -4.02
N ASP A 230 -0.61 8.91 -2.86
CA ASP A 230 -1.63 9.91 -2.53
C ASP A 230 -0.99 11.32 -2.49
N PRO A 231 -1.48 12.28 -3.30
CA PRO A 231 -0.88 13.61 -3.40
C PRO A 231 -0.98 14.43 -2.11
N ARG A 232 -1.78 13.99 -1.13
CA ARG A 232 -1.96 14.66 0.17
C ARG A 232 -0.85 14.34 1.18
N VAL A 233 -0.05 13.30 0.94
CA VAL A 233 1.01 12.84 1.84
C VAL A 233 2.34 12.74 1.10
N SER A 234 3.46 12.74 1.84
CA SER A 234 4.76 12.57 1.20
C SER A 234 4.91 11.14 0.65
N TYR A 235 5.80 10.97 -0.33
CA TYR A 235 6.10 9.66 -0.89
C TYR A 235 6.64 8.70 0.19
N GLU A 236 7.51 9.18 1.07
CA GLU A 236 8.05 8.41 2.20
C GLU A 236 6.95 7.95 3.14
N GLU A 237 5.95 8.79 3.41
CA GLU A 237 4.81 8.42 4.23
C GLU A 237 3.92 7.38 3.53
N THR A 238 3.68 7.50 2.21
CA THR A 238 3.01 6.44 1.44
C THR A 238 3.77 5.12 1.54
N VAL A 239 5.09 5.14 1.36
CA VAL A 239 5.97 3.96 1.49
C VAL A 239 5.84 3.34 2.88
N ALA A 240 5.93 4.15 3.95
CA ALA A 240 5.79 3.64 5.31
C ALA A 240 4.42 2.99 5.55
N ARG A 241 3.34 3.60 5.04
CA ARG A 241 1.97 3.06 5.19
C ARG A 241 1.78 1.74 4.43
N VAL A 242 2.19 1.67 3.16
CA VAL A 242 2.01 0.45 2.34
C VAL A 242 2.89 -0.70 2.85
N VAL A 243 4.14 -0.40 3.23
CA VAL A 243 5.06 -1.38 3.80
C VAL A 243 4.62 -1.79 5.22
N GLY A 244 4.02 -0.92 6.02
CA GLY A 244 3.44 -1.33 7.30
C GLY A 244 2.21 -2.24 7.14
N SER A 245 1.43 -2.03 6.08
CA SER A 245 0.10 -2.64 5.94
C SER A 245 0.06 -3.95 5.14
N ILE A 246 1.01 -4.19 4.23
CA ILE A 246 1.02 -5.39 3.36
C ILE A 246 2.22 -6.27 3.68
N GLY A 247 2.01 -7.33 4.46
CA GLY A 247 3.11 -8.13 5.03
C GLY A 247 4.01 -8.83 4.01
N GLY A 248 3.44 -9.29 2.88
CA GLY A 248 4.17 -10.06 1.84
C GLY A 248 4.96 -9.22 0.84
N LEU A 249 4.84 -7.89 0.88
CA LEU A 249 5.36 -7.03 -0.18
C LEU A 249 6.91 -6.99 -0.22
N LYS A 250 7.50 -7.23 -1.38
CA LYS A 250 8.96 -7.18 -1.61
C LYS A 250 9.38 -5.98 -2.43
N MET A 251 8.49 -5.45 -3.26
CA MET A 251 8.76 -4.30 -4.12
C MET A 251 7.57 -3.35 -4.16
N PHE A 252 7.84 -2.06 -4.00
CA PHE A 252 6.86 -1.00 -4.15
C PHE A 252 7.36 0.03 -5.15
N ASN A 253 6.56 0.34 -6.18
CA ASN A 253 6.91 1.33 -7.21
C ASN A 253 8.34 1.15 -7.77
N ARG A 254 8.69 -0.11 -8.12
CA ARG A 254 10.01 -0.54 -8.65
C ARG A 254 11.18 -0.44 -7.66
N SER A 255 10.93 -0.11 -6.39
CA SER A 255 11.93 -0.06 -5.33
C SER A 255 11.82 -1.29 -4.43
N ALA A 256 12.95 -1.97 -4.19
CA ALA A 256 12.98 -3.13 -3.30
C ALA A 256 12.81 -2.69 -1.82
N ILE A 257 12.02 -3.46 -1.07
CA ILE A 257 11.78 -3.23 0.35
C ILE A 257 12.84 -3.97 1.15
N THR A 258 13.67 -3.21 1.87
CA THR A 258 14.68 -3.80 2.77
C THR A 258 14.04 -4.24 4.08
N GLU A 259 14.67 -5.18 4.78
CA GLU A 259 14.21 -5.58 6.12
C GLU A 259 14.20 -4.40 7.11
N LYS A 260 15.16 -3.48 7.00
CA LYS A 260 15.19 -2.28 7.84
C LYS A 260 13.95 -1.42 7.59
N LEU A 261 13.67 -1.10 6.32
CA LEU A 261 12.48 -0.34 5.94
C LEU A 261 11.19 -1.02 6.42
N ARG A 262 11.11 -2.35 6.31
CA ARG A 262 9.99 -3.14 6.82
C ARG A 262 9.78 -2.94 8.32
N ARG A 263 10.83 -3.12 9.12
CA ARG A 263 10.77 -2.98 10.59
C ARG A 263 10.41 -1.55 11.00
N ASP A 264 10.99 -0.56 10.34
CA ASP A 264 10.73 0.87 10.61
C ASP A 264 9.26 1.21 10.30
N SER A 265 8.76 0.78 9.12
CA SER A 265 7.37 1.00 8.70
C SER A 265 6.35 0.30 9.60
N GLU A 266 6.62 -0.93 10.01
CA GLU A 266 5.78 -1.67 10.97
C GLU A 266 5.77 -0.99 12.35
N CYS A 267 6.91 -0.44 12.79
CA CYS A 267 7.01 0.34 14.03
C CYS A 267 6.21 1.64 13.96
N ASP A 268 6.26 2.34 12.82
CA ASP A 268 5.51 3.58 12.61
C ASP A 268 4.00 3.31 12.57
N MET A 269 3.56 2.24 11.89
CA MET A 269 2.17 1.78 11.93
C MET A 269 1.74 1.43 13.37
N TRP A 270 2.58 0.71 14.12
CA TRP A 270 2.33 0.32 15.51
C TRP A 270 2.12 1.54 16.42
N LYS A 271 2.93 2.59 16.27
CA LYS A 271 2.76 3.86 16.99
C LYS A 271 1.50 4.61 16.54
N MET A 272 1.26 4.67 15.23
CA MET A 272 0.17 5.44 14.63
C MET A 272 -1.21 5.02 15.16
N TYR A 273 -1.44 3.72 15.34
CA TYR A 273 -2.73 3.20 15.80
C TYR A 273 -2.79 2.89 17.30
N ALA A 274 -1.76 3.26 18.08
CA ALA A 274 -1.69 2.98 19.52
C ALA A 274 -2.89 3.52 20.30
N VAL A 275 -3.28 4.78 20.05
CA VAL A 275 -4.41 5.43 20.73
C VAL A 275 -5.73 4.78 20.35
N GLN A 276 -5.94 4.49 19.07
CA GLN A 276 -7.16 3.83 18.58
C GLN A 276 -7.31 2.43 19.18
N TRP A 277 -6.22 1.66 19.21
CA TRP A 277 -6.19 0.35 19.87
C TRP A 277 -6.55 0.46 21.36
N ALA A 278 -5.99 1.43 22.09
CA ALA A 278 -6.24 1.59 23.52
C ALA A 278 -7.70 1.93 23.85
N GLN A 279 -8.43 2.59 22.93
CA GLN A 279 -9.85 2.88 23.08
C GLN A 279 -10.72 1.64 22.93
N VAL A 280 -10.33 0.69 22.07
CA VAL A 280 -11.14 -0.48 21.74
C VAL A 280 -10.73 -1.76 22.46
N ARG A 281 -9.54 -1.80 23.08
CA ARG A 281 -8.94 -3.03 23.66
C ARG A 281 -9.79 -3.74 24.73
N THR A 282 -10.68 -3.02 25.40
CA THR A 282 -11.55 -3.58 26.44
C THR A 282 -12.84 -4.18 25.89
N ASP A 283 -13.21 -3.86 24.65
CA ASP A 283 -14.41 -4.36 23.99
C ASP A 283 -14.02 -5.36 22.89
N ALA A 284 -14.38 -6.63 23.08
CA ALA A 284 -14.02 -7.69 22.15
C ALA A 284 -14.59 -7.49 20.72
N GLN A 285 -15.76 -6.87 20.58
CA GLN A 285 -16.36 -6.61 19.27
C GLN A 285 -15.63 -5.47 18.57
N GLN A 286 -15.36 -4.37 19.28
CA GLN A 286 -14.63 -3.23 18.72
C GLN A 286 -13.17 -3.59 18.40
N LEU A 287 -12.52 -4.38 19.25
CA LEU A 287 -11.17 -4.89 19.01
C LEU A 287 -11.12 -5.77 17.75
N LYS A 288 -12.12 -6.63 17.57
CA LYS A 288 -12.25 -7.45 16.34
C LYS A 288 -12.43 -6.58 15.10
N ALA A 289 -13.24 -5.52 15.17
CA ALA A 289 -13.44 -4.57 14.07
C ALA A 289 -12.14 -3.81 13.76
N PHE A 290 -11.40 -3.39 14.78
CA PHE A 290 -10.11 -2.74 14.63
C PHE A 290 -9.08 -3.65 13.94
N PHE A 291 -8.97 -4.92 14.34
CA PHE A 291 -8.08 -5.87 13.64
C PHE A 291 -8.55 -6.19 12.22
N LYS A 292 -9.84 -6.05 11.90
CA LYS A 292 -10.33 -6.16 10.52
C LYS A 292 -9.88 -4.97 9.67
N ALA A 293 -9.86 -3.76 10.23
CA ALA A 293 -9.42 -2.53 9.56
C ALA A 293 -7.90 -2.37 9.49
N HIS A 294 -7.16 -3.02 10.40
CA HIS A 294 -5.70 -2.98 10.48
C HIS A 294 -5.12 -4.39 10.65
N ARG A 295 -5.22 -5.21 9.60
CA ARG A 295 -4.96 -6.65 9.64
C ARG A 295 -3.53 -7.03 10.05
N MET A 296 -2.54 -6.20 9.70
CA MET A 296 -1.15 -6.42 10.08
C MET A 296 -0.83 -6.03 11.53
N TYR A 297 -1.66 -5.20 12.15
CA TYR A 297 -1.44 -4.70 13.51
C TYR A 297 -1.28 -5.81 14.57
N PRO A 298 -2.15 -6.84 14.67
CA PRO A 298 -1.99 -7.90 15.66
C PRO A 298 -0.67 -8.66 15.51
N ARG A 299 -0.23 -8.93 14.27
CA ARG A 299 1.07 -9.59 14.00
C ARG A 299 2.25 -8.75 14.45
N VAL A 300 2.17 -7.43 14.26
CA VAL A 300 3.21 -6.51 14.73
C VAL A 300 3.22 -6.45 16.26
N MET A 301 2.06 -6.46 16.92
CA MET A 301 1.95 -6.52 18.38
C MET A 301 2.52 -7.81 18.98
N GLU A 302 2.34 -8.97 18.32
CA GLU A 302 2.95 -10.23 18.77
C GLU A 302 4.48 -10.13 18.86
N ARG A 303 5.10 -9.34 17.97
CA ARG A 303 6.56 -9.17 17.91
C ARG A 303 7.09 -8.00 18.75
N LEU A 304 6.38 -6.87 18.79
CA LEU A 304 6.83 -5.64 19.45
C LEU A 304 6.22 -5.42 20.85
N GLY A 305 5.17 -6.18 21.19
CA GLY A 305 4.43 -6.04 22.43
C GLY A 305 3.37 -4.93 22.42
N SER A 306 2.96 -4.53 23.63
CA SER A 306 1.91 -3.53 23.85
C SER A 306 2.40 -2.11 23.52
N PRO A 307 1.65 -1.30 22.73
CA PRO A 307 2.00 0.08 22.41
C PRO A 307 1.74 1.07 23.55
N GLU A 308 1.49 0.60 24.78
CA GLU A 308 1.14 1.44 25.95
C GLU A 308 2.12 2.58 26.22
N GLN A 309 3.40 2.38 25.91
CA GLN A 309 4.43 3.41 26.05
C GLN A 309 4.22 4.65 25.16
N PHE A 310 3.40 4.56 24.11
CA PHE A 310 3.06 5.70 23.24
C PHE A 310 1.73 6.34 23.58
N LEU A 311 1.01 5.80 24.56
CA LEU A 311 -0.23 6.42 25.00
C LEU A 311 0.10 7.74 25.72
N PRO A 312 -0.73 8.78 25.54
CA PRO A 312 -0.59 10.01 26.31
C PRO A 312 -0.57 9.65 27.80
N ASP A 313 0.46 10.13 28.50
CA ASP A 313 0.61 9.91 29.93
C ASP A 313 -0.54 10.65 30.63
N ASN A 314 -1.65 9.96 30.92
CA ASN A 314 -2.81 10.52 31.63
C ASN A 314 -2.51 10.82 33.11
N ARG A 315 -1.24 10.76 33.52
CA ARG A 315 -0.79 11.29 34.80
C ARG A 315 -0.93 12.80 34.73
N THR A 316 -2.03 13.32 35.29
CA THR A 316 -2.14 14.72 35.68
C THR A 316 -0.97 15.06 36.59
N VAL A 317 0.12 15.59 36.02
CA VAL A 317 1.18 16.20 36.81
C VAL A 317 0.53 17.39 37.51
N SER A 318 0.16 17.22 38.77
CA SER A 318 -0.41 18.28 39.58
C SER A 318 0.53 19.49 39.51
N ASN A 319 0.05 20.59 38.91
CA ASN A 319 0.77 21.87 38.87
C ASN A 319 0.81 22.56 40.24
N MET A 320 0.40 21.88 41.29
CA MET A 320 0.35 22.37 42.67
C MET A 320 1.34 21.58 43.54
N LEU A 321 2.11 22.30 44.35
CA LEU A 321 2.99 21.81 45.41
C LEU A 321 2.34 22.07 46.77
N ASN A 322 2.40 21.12 47.69
CA ASN A 322 2.13 21.32 49.10
C ASN A 322 3.45 21.60 49.81
N LEU A 323 3.67 22.84 50.26
CA LEU A 323 4.90 23.27 50.92
C LEU A 323 4.69 23.43 52.42
N HIS A 324 5.75 23.21 53.19
CA HIS A 324 5.84 23.59 54.61
C HIS A 324 6.54 24.94 54.71
N LEU A 325 5.84 25.96 55.18
CA LEU A 325 6.39 27.29 55.41
C LEU A 325 6.75 27.38 56.89
N LEU A 326 8.04 27.49 57.21
CA LEU A 326 8.55 27.54 58.58
C LEU A 326 9.10 28.94 58.89
N ASN A 327 8.55 29.59 59.90
CA ASN A 327 9.13 30.80 60.48
C ASN A 327 10.23 30.37 61.47
N GLU A 328 11.50 30.64 61.16
CA GLU A 328 12.62 30.17 61.99
C GLU A 328 12.66 30.84 63.37
N ARG A 329 12.02 32.01 63.52
CA ARG A 329 12.06 32.80 64.75
C ARG A 329 11.01 32.35 65.76
N THR A 330 9.80 32.06 65.28
CA THR A 330 8.69 31.63 66.14
C THR A 330 8.58 30.12 66.23
N GLY A 331 9.24 29.39 65.33
CA GLY A 331 9.08 27.94 65.16
C GLY A 331 7.73 27.54 64.55
N GLU A 332 6.91 28.52 64.15
CA GLU A 332 5.59 28.25 63.58
C GLU A 332 5.72 27.70 62.17
N THR A 333 5.10 26.54 61.92
CA THR A 333 5.07 25.91 60.59
C THR A 333 3.65 25.85 60.07
N ARG A 334 3.42 26.25 58.82
CA ARG A 334 2.13 26.11 58.14
C ARG A 334 2.27 25.42 56.80
N GLN A 335 1.34 24.52 56.50
CA GLN A 335 1.27 23.86 55.20
C GLN A 335 0.42 24.67 54.23
N LYS A 336 0.91 24.87 53.00
CA LYS A 336 0.15 25.56 51.97
C LYS A 336 0.35 24.96 50.59
N LYS A 337 -0.77 24.79 49.90
CA LYS A 337 -0.81 24.37 48.50
C LYS A 337 -0.63 25.58 47.59
N VAL A 338 0.44 25.60 46.80
CA VAL A 338 0.81 26.69 45.89
C VAL A 338 1.09 26.16 44.48
N PRO A 339 0.88 26.96 43.41
CA PRO A 339 1.29 26.56 42.07
C PRO A 339 2.82 26.41 41.94
N LYS A 340 3.31 25.43 41.18
CA LYS A 340 4.75 25.25 40.88
C LYS A 340 5.41 26.50 40.30
N ARG A 341 4.63 27.31 39.55
CA ARG A 341 5.09 28.53 38.88
C ARG A 341 4.84 29.82 39.68
N ILE A 342 4.54 29.73 40.97
CA ILE A 342 4.45 30.93 41.81
C ILE A 342 5.81 31.65 41.83
N ASN A 343 5.82 32.96 41.59
CA ASN A 343 7.03 33.78 41.73
C ASN A 343 7.30 34.08 43.22
N LEU A 344 8.56 34.37 43.57
CA LEU A 344 8.94 34.59 44.96
C LEU A 344 8.23 35.79 45.58
N GLN A 345 7.97 36.87 44.83
CA GLN A 345 7.24 38.03 45.35
C GLN A 345 5.81 37.67 45.81
N THR A 346 5.12 36.82 45.05
CA THR A 346 3.77 36.36 45.40
C THR A 346 3.82 35.40 46.58
N LEU A 347 4.88 34.59 46.68
CA LEU A 347 5.11 33.71 47.81
C LEU A 347 5.41 34.50 49.10
N GLU A 348 6.21 35.55 49.05
CA GLU A 348 6.46 36.47 50.18
C GLU A 348 5.16 37.13 50.64
N ASN A 349 4.36 37.65 49.70
CA ASN A 349 3.05 38.23 50.00
C ASN A 349 2.10 37.21 50.64
N LEU A 350 2.18 35.95 50.24
CA LEU A 350 1.42 34.86 50.85
C LEU A 350 1.91 34.56 52.27
N ILE A 351 3.22 34.54 52.49
CA ILE A 351 3.82 34.35 53.82
C ILE A 351 3.40 35.48 54.76
N MET A 352 3.50 36.75 54.35
CA MET A 352 3.06 37.90 55.15
C MET A 352 1.57 37.85 55.51
N LYS A 353 0.72 37.36 54.60
CA LYS A 353 -0.71 37.16 54.89
C LYS A 353 -0.97 36.03 55.88
N LEU A 354 -0.14 34.98 55.86
CA LEU A 354 -0.32 33.81 56.71
C LEU A 354 0.22 34.04 58.13
N PHE A 355 1.39 34.65 58.25
CA PHE A 355 2.12 34.79 59.52
C PHE A 355 2.06 36.20 60.12
N GLY A 356 1.43 37.16 59.42
CA GLY A 356 1.35 38.55 59.84
C GLY A 356 2.46 39.43 59.24
N PRO A 357 2.34 40.77 59.32
CA PRO A 357 3.36 41.68 58.82
C PRO A 357 4.67 41.48 59.58
N SER A 358 5.79 41.50 58.85
CA SER A 358 7.13 41.51 59.46
C SER A 358 7.29 42.76 60.32
N GLU A 359 7.69 42.60 61.59
CA GLU A 359 8.01 43.73 62.49
C GLU A 359 9.27 44.50 62.07
N HIS A 360 9.95 44.08 60.99
CA HIS A 360 11.19 44.70 60.52
C HIS A 360 11.08 45.27 59.10
N PRO A 361 11.80 46.36 58.80
CA PRO A 361 11.81 46.99 57.48
C PRO A 361 12.58 46.21 56.40
N ASN A 362 13.17 45.05 56.72
CA ASN A 362 13.94 44.26 55.77
C ASN A 362 13.06 43.24 55.03
N PRO A 363 13.32 42.99 53.72
CA PRO A 363 12.61 41.98 52.96
C PRO A 363 12.83 40.57 53.53
N LEU A 364 11.80 39.72 53.44
CA LEU A 364 11.85 38.33 53.87
C LEU A 364 12.92 37.57 53.07
N GLN A 365 13.87 36.94 53.76
CA GLN A 365 14.89 36.11 53.13
C GLN A 365 14.42 34.66 53.09
N LEU A 366 13.94 34.23 51.92
CA LEU A 366 13.46 32.87 51.74
C LEU A 366 14.63 31.91 51.48
N SER A 367 14.59 30.73 52.10
CA SER A 367 15.50 29.64 51.77
C SER A 367 14.77 28.31 51.69
N LEU A 368 15.16 27.45 50.76
CA LEU A 368 14.71 26.06 50.68
C LEU A 368 15.59 25.19 51.58
N LEU A 369 14.96 24.38 52.43
CA LEU A 369 15.63 23.35 53.22
C LEU A 369 15.54 22.02 52.48
N ASP A 370 16.64 21.57 51.87
CA ASP A 370 16.69 20.30 51.15
C ASP A 370 16.65 19.12 52.14
N ARG A 371 15.56 18.33 52.09
CA ARG A 371 15.35 17.14 52.93
C ARG A 371 16.37 16.02 52.68
N LYS A 372 17.03 16.00 51.52
CA LYS A 372 17.92 14.91 51.08
C LYS A 372 19.40 15.25 51.27
N ARG A 373 19.77 16.54 51.27
CA ARG A 373 21.18 16.97 51.22
C ARG A 373 21.64 17.82 52.40
N ASP A 374 20.74 18.21 53.30
CA ASP A 374 21.05 19.09 54.44
C ASP A 374 21.69 20.43 54.00
N VAL A 375 21.26 20.91 52.82
CA VAL A 375 21.72 22.16 52.21
C VAL A 375 20.62 23.20 52.27
N ARG A 376 20.96 24.40 52.72
CA ARG A 376 20.11 25.59 52.66
C ARG A 376 20.35 26.32 51.35
N ILE A 377 19.34 26.36 50.49
CA ILE A 377 19.42 27.03 49.17
C ILE A 377 18.71 28.38 49.28
N PRO A 378 19.42 29.52 49.17
CA PRO A 378 18.77 30.83 49.19
C PRO A 378 17.92 31.03 47.94
N LEU A 379 16.71 31.58 48.11
CA LEU A 379 15.81 31.93 47.03
C LEU A 379 15.90 33.45 46.79
N ASP A 380 16.93 33.88 46.06
CA ASP A 380 17.37 35.28 45.96
C ASP A 380 16.91 36.01 44.68
N ASN A 381 16.47 35.28 43.66
CA ASN A 381 16.01 35.86 42.41
C ASN A 381 14.47 36.01 42.36
N HIS A 382 13.97 37.19 42.74
CA HIS A 382 12.54 37.50 42.82
C HIS A 382 11.76 37.35 41.50
N GLY A 383 12.45 37.34 40.34
CA GLY A 383 11.85 37.13 39.02
C GLY A 383 11.69 35.65 38.62
N LYS A 384 12.22 34.71 39.43
CA LYS A 384 12.13 33.27 39.18
C LYS A 384 11.00 32.63 39.98
N SER A 385 10.45 31.55 39.45
CA SER A 385 9.43 30.73 40.09
C SER A 385 10.05 29.52 40.80
N LEU A 386 9.27 28.83 41.65
CA LEU A 386 9.77 27.70 42.45
C LEU A 386 10.30 26.52 41.62
N ASP A 387 9.81 26.33 40.40
CA ASP A 387 10.32 25.34 39.45
C ASP A 387 11.78 25.59 39.03
N PHE A 388 12.22 26.85 38.97
CA PHE A 388 13.62 27.20 38.72
C PHE A 388 14.55 26.67 39.83
N TYR A 389 14.07 26.67 41.07
CA TYR A 389 14.82 26.20 42.23
C TYR A 389 14.62 24.70 42.53
N SER A 390 13.95 23.98 41.62
CA SER A 390 13.69 22.54 41.75
C SER A 390 12.96 22.16 43.05
N VAL A 391 12.04 23.01 43.53
CA VAL A 391 11.24 22.71 44.73
C VAL A 391 10.26 21.56 44.46
N GLU A 392 10.31 20.52 45.29
CA GLU A 392 9.48 19.32 45.22
C GLU A 392 8.23 19.41 46.15
N ASP A 393 7.28 18.48 45.98
CA ASP A 393 6.12 18.41 46.88
C ASP A 393 6.59 18.00 48.28
N GLN A 394 6.00 18.62 49.30
CA GLN A 394 6.39 18.49 50.71
C GLN A 394 7.70 19.20 51.10
N ASP A 395 8.35 19.98 50.24
CA ASP A 395 9.54 20.71 50.67
C ASP A 395 9.24 21.80 51.71
N THR A 396 10.28 22.15 52.48
CA THR A 396 10.21 23.17 53.53
C THR A 396 10.90 24.45 53.05
N ILE A 397 10.16 25.56 53.02
CA ILE A 397 10.71 26.90 52.81
C ILE A 397 10.77 27.60 54.17
N VAL A 398 11.95 28.06 54.53
CA VAL A 398 12.21 28.83 55.74
C VAL A 398 12.31 30.32 55.42
N PHE A 399 11.87 31.16 56.37
CA PHE A 399 11.88 32.61 56.25
C PHE A 399 12.08 33.32 57.59
#